data_AF-A0A957FR44-F1
#
_entry.id   AF-A0A957FR44-F1
#
_cell.length_a   1.000
_cell.length_b   1.000
_cell.length_c   1.000
_cell.angle_alpha   90.00
_cell.angle_beta   90.00
_cell.angle_gamma   90.00
#
_symmetry.space_group_name_H-M   'P 1'
#
loop_
_entity.id
_entity.type
_entity.pdbx_description
1 polymer ?
#
loop_
_entity_poly.entity_id
_entity_poly.type
_entity_poly.pdbx_seq_one_letter_code
_entity_poly.pdbx_strand_id
1 'polypeptide(L)'
;MATLKQPNNNPISKLNSNQALWAGILFSFLFTGFIWLVRPLLPQIDFLPDAGASWYYWQLPEPTFWTRASAWGGYLLHQFFIWGTIYYAQKNKLKYTGGLHKINVIALAGSAFFIVLHLLQTAVWYDGLAQDVSIFTSQGSVIILLVMVLIMENQRRGLFFGKGKRIGWLNESGRVLRKYHGYIFAWATIYTFWYHPMEA
;
A
#
# COMPACT_ATOMS: atom_id res chain seq x y z
N MET A 1 -5.36 27.83 51.66
CA MET A 1 -6.03 26.85 50.78
C MET A 1 -5.46 27.06 49.37
N ALA A 2 -4.44 26.28 48.99
CA ALA A 2 -3.72 26.48 47.74
C ALA A 2 -4.54 25.90 46.58
N THR A 3 -4.92 26.74 45.63
CA THR A 3 -5.53 26.35 44.36
C THR A 3 -4.47 25.66 43.50
N LEU A 4 -4.54 24.33 43.43
CA LEU A 4 -3.75 23.56 42.48
C LEU A 4 -4.17 23.93 41.05
N LYS A 5 -3.32 24.69 40.36
CA LYS A 5 -3.45 25.02 38.95
C LYS A 5 -3.36 23.71 38.15
N GLN A 6 -4.46 23.29 37.53
CA GLN A 6 -4.45 22.10 36.69
C GLN A 6 -3.41 22.29 35.58
N PRO A 7 -2.58 21.27 35.29
CA PRO A 7 -1.61 21.36 34.21
C PRO A 7 -2.36 21.57 32.90
N ASN A 8 -1.98 22.63 32.20
CA ASN A 8 -2.51 23.00 30.90
C ASN A 8 -2.06 21.95 29.89
N ASN A 9 -2.80 20.84 29.81
CA ASN A 9 -2.64 19.83 28.78
C ASN A 9 -3.18 20.41 27.49
N ASN A 10 -2.45 21.36 26.90
CA ASN A 10 -2.62 21.69 25.48
C ASN A 10 -2.54 20.35 24.74
N PRO A 11 -3.63 19.86 24.13
CA PRO A 11 -3.54 18.65 23.35
C PRO A 11 -2.56 18.97 22.22
N ILE A 12 -1.37 18.37 22.26
CA ILE A 12 -0.45 18.32 21.10
C ILE A 12 -1.35 18.08 19.90
N SER A 13 -1.44 19.05 18.99
CA SER A 13 -2.45 19.09 17.94
C SER A 13 -2.46 17.74 17.21
N LYS A 14 -3.42 16.88 17.56
CA LYS A 14 -3.52 15.56 16.94
C LYS A 14 -3.91 15.82 15.49
N LEU A 15 -3.04 15.46 14.55
CA LEU A 15 -3.36 15.47 13.12
C LEU A 15 -4.76 14.87 12.93
N ASN A 16 -5.69 15.69 12.44
CA ASN A 16 -7.05 15.24 12.16
C ASN A 16 -6.99 14.27 10.98
N SER A 17 -7.78 13.21 11.01
CA SER A 17 -7.89 12.22 9.92
C SER A 17 -8.14 12.87 8.56
N ASN A 18 -8.94 13.93 8.48
CA ASN A 18 -9.17 14.67 7.24
C ASN A 18 -7.92 15.41 6.75
N GLN A 19 -7.14 15.99 7.65
CA GLN A 19 -5.88 16.66 7.29
C GLN A 19 -4.86 15.64 6.81
N ALA A 20 -4.75 14.49 7.47
CA ALA A 20 -3.86 13.42 7.05
C ALA A 20 -4.24 12.87 5.65
N LEU A 21 -5.55 12.74 5.37
CA LEU A 21 -6.03 12.35 4.05
C LEU A 21 -5.61 13.35 2.97
N TRP A 22 -5.89 14.64 3.17
CA TRP A 22 -5.51 15.69 2.21
C TRP A 22 -4.00 15.81 2.03
N ALA A 23 -3.23 15.67 3.12
CA ALA A 23 -1.78 15.63 3.06
C ALA A 23 -1.28 14.43 2.22
N GLY A 24 -1.91 13.26 2.37
CA GLY A 24 -1.61 12.08 1.54
C GLY A 24 -1.91 12.30 0.06
N ILE A 25 -3.07 12.89 -0.27
CA ILE A 25 -3.44 13.22 -1.65
C ILE A 25 -2.44 14.20 -2.26
N LEU A 26 -2.14 15.29 -1.55
CA LEU A 26 -1.16 16.28 -2.01
C LEU A 26 0.22 15.65 -2.19
N PHE A 27 0.67 14.83 -1.23
CA PHE A 27 1.92 14.09 -1.34
C PHE A 27 1.95 13.21 -2.59
N SER A 28 0.88 12.46 -2.89
CA SER A 28 0.81 11.64 -4.10
C SER A 28 0.95 12.47 -5.38
N PHE A 29 0.24 13.60 -5.50
CA PHE A 29 0.37 14.48 -6.67
C PHE A 29 1.77 15.06 -6.81
N LEU A 30 2.35 15.55 -5.70
CA LEU A 30 3.70 16.10 -5.70
C LEU A 30 4.74 15.04 -6.04
N PHE A 31 4.59 13.83 -5.51
CA PHE A 31 5.53 12.74 -5.76
C PHE A 31 5.43 12.23 -7.20
N THR A 32 4.23 12.13 -7.78
CA THR A 32 4.07 11.83 -9.21
C THR A 32 4.74 12.89 -10.08
N GLY A 33 4.52 14.18 -9.77
CA GLY A 33 5.21 15.28 -10.46
C GLY A 33 6.73 15.20 -10.29
N PHE A 34 7.21 14.79 -9.11
CA PHE A 34 8.62 14.58 -8.83
C PHE A 34 9.21 13.44 -9.67
N ILE A 35 8.54 12.28 -9.76
CA ILE A 35 8.97 11.15 -10.62
C ILE A 35 9.12 11.64 -12.07
N TRP A 36 8.13 12.40 -12.58
CA TRP A 36 8.21 12.98 -13.92
C TRP A 36 9.42 13.90 -14.12
N LEU A 37 9.74 14.75 -13.13
CA LEU A 37 10.91 15.64 -13.16
C LEU A 37 12.24 14.87 -13.10
N VAL A 38 12.32 13.78 -12.33
CA VAL A 38 13.54 12.97 -12.21
C VAL A 38 13.66 11.90 -13.28
N ARG A 39 12.66 11.73 -14.16
CA ARG A 39 12.67 10.77 -15.26
C ARG A 39 13.97 10.78 -16.10
N PRO A 40 14.57 11.93 -16.47
CA PRO A 40 15.83 11.95 -17.21
C PRO A 40 17.03 11.37 -16.44
N LEU A 41 16.92 11.26 -15.11
CA LEU A 41 17.93 10.66 -14.24
C LEU A 41 17.71 9.17 -14.02
N LEU A 42 16.54 8.63 -14.42
CA LEU A 42 16.26 7.20 -14.33
C LEU A 42 16.89 6.44 -15.51
N PRO A 43 17.23 5.16 -15.34
CA PRO A 43 17.79 4.33 -16.41
C PRO A 43 16.90 4.35 -17.66
N GLN A 44 17.50 4.65 -18.81
CA GLN A 44 16.84 4.55 -20.12
C GLN A 44 17.16 3.17 -20.69
N ILE A 45 16.18 2.27 -20.68
CA ILE A 45 16.36 0.85 -21.00
C ILE A 45 15.76 0.55 -22.36
N ASP A 46 16.52 -0.17 -23.19
CA ASP A 46 16.00 -0.76 -24.43
C ASP A 46 15.31 -2.08 -24.11
N PHE A 47 13.99 -2.03 -23.92
CA PHE A 47 13.20 -3.22 -23.58
C PHE A 47 13.13 -4.23 -24.71
N LEU A 48 12.97 -5.49 -24.32
CA LEU A 48 12.69 -6.57 -25.26
C LEU A 48 11.29 -6.39 -25.89
N PRO A 49 11.10 -6.87 -27.15
CA PRO A 49 9.81 -6.77 -27.82
C PRO A 49 8.75 -7.59 -27.09
N ASP A 50 7.48 -7.21 -27.31
CA ASP A 50 6.33 -7.94 -26.78
C ASP A 50 6.38 -9.43 -27.18
N ALA A 51 6.30 -10.31 -26.18
CA ALA A 51 6.32 -11.76 -26.35
C ALA A 51 4.93 -12.42 -26.15
N GLY A 52 3.85 -11.64 -26.03
CA GLY A 52 2.47 -12.12 -26.00
C GLY A 52 1.73 -11.85 -24.68
N ALA A 53 0.61 -12.57 -24.47
CA ALA A 53 -0.40 -12.19 -23.48
C ALA A 53 0.06 -12.17 -22.01
N SER A 54 1.16 -12.85 -21.67
CA SER A 54 1.74 -12.85 -20.33
C SER A 54 3.04 -12.03 -20.22
N TRP A 55 3.42 -11.32 -21.28
CA TRP A 55 4.63 -10.52 -21.32
C TRP A 55 4.49 -9.26 -20.48
N TYR A 56 5.48 -8.99 -19.64
CA TYR A 56 5.56 -7.73 -18.91
C TYR A 56 6.65 -6.88 -19.54
N TYR A 57 6.27 -5.75 -20.15
CA TYR A 57 7.16 -4.97 -21.02
C TYR A 57 8.37 -4.37 -20.28
N TRP A 58 8.17 -3.93 -19.04
CA TRP A 58 9.18 -3.20 -18.27
C TRP A 58 10.07 -4.12 -17.44
N GLN A 59 10.60 -5.14 -18.10
CA GLN A 59 11.61 -6.04 -17.55
C GLN A 59 12.99 -5.64 -18.08
N LEU A 60 13.98 -5.59 -17.18
CA LEU A 60 15.36 -5.43 -17.62
C LEU A 60 15.77 -6.64 -18.49
N PRO A 61 16.35 -6.44 -19.69
CA PRO A 61 16.76 -7.56 -20.56
C PRO A 61 17.80 -8.47 -19.92
N GLU A 62 18.72 -7.89 -19.13
CA GLU A 62 19.84 -8.58 -18.49
C GLU A 62 19.77 -8.40 -16.96
N PRO A 63 18.87 -9.09 -16.25
CA PRO A 63 18.73 -8.96 -14.80
C PRO A 63 19.95 -9.54 -14.08
N THR A 64 20.37 -8.88 -13.00
CA THR A 64 21.46 -9.36 -12.14
C THR A 64 20.92 -9.85 -10.81
N PHE A 65 21.80 -10.44 -9.99
CA PHE A 65 21.45 -10.77 -8.61
C PHE A 65 20.91 -9.55 -7.85
N TRP A 66 21.54 -8.37 -8.00
CA TRP A 66 21.16 -7.18 -7.24
C TRP A 66 19.85 -6.56 -7.69
N THR A 67 19.50 -6.67 -8.98
CA THR A 67 18.21 -6.16 -9.47
C THR A 67 17.06 -6.91 -8.81
N ARG A 68 17.14 -8.24 -8.78
CA ARG A 68 16.14 -9.11 -8.16
C ARG A 68 16.16 -9.03 -6.64
N ALA A 69 17.35 -9.09 -6.02
CA ALA A 69 17.50 -9.07 -4.57
C ALA A 69 17.03 -7.75 -3.95
N SER A 70 17.28 -6.60 -4.61
CA SER A 70 16.82 -5.30 -4.13
C SER A 70 15.30 -5.17 -4.20
N ALA A 71 14.65 -5.64 -5.28
CA ALA A 71 13.19 -5.64 -5.42
C ALA A 71 12.51 -6.54 -4.36
N TRP A 72 12.98 -7.79 -4.21
CA TRP A 72 12.46 -8.70 -3.18
C TRP A 72 12.74 -8.20 -1.76
N GLY A 73 13.94 -7.65 -1.53
CA GLY A 73 14.31 -7.07 -0.24
C GLY A 73 13.40 -5.90 0.13
N GLY A 74 13.18 -4.97 -0.81
CA GLY A 74 12.26 -3.86 -0.66
C GLY A 74 10.83 -4.30 -0.38
N TYR A 75 10.33 -5.26 -1.16
CA TYR A 75 9.00 -5.86 -0.97
C TYR A 75 8.85 -6.49 0.42
N LEU A 76 9.76 -7.38 0.82
CA LEU A 76 9.67 -8.09 2.10
C LEU A 76 9.79 -7.14 3.29
N LEU A 77 10.72 -6.17 3.24
CA LEU A 77 10.88 -5.17 4.28
C LEU A 77 9.63 -4.30 4.41
N HIS A 78 9.07 -3.82 3.29
CA HIS A 78 7.84 -3.03 3.29
C HIS A 78 6.66 -3.84 3.82
N GLN A 79 6.54 -5.10 3.37
CA GLN A 79 5.45 -5.99 3.75
C GLN A 79 5.46 -6.29 5.25
N PHE A 80 6.62 -6.71 5.77
CA PHE A 80 6.76 -7.05 7.18
C PHE A 80 6.65 -5.82 8.08
N PHE A 81 7.12 -4.66 7.62
CA PHE A 81 6.91 -3.41 8.34
C PHE A 81 5.42 -3.13 8.52
N ILE A 82 4.63 -3.13 7.43
CA ILE A 82 3.20 -2.84 7.52
C ILE A 82 2.44 -3.92 8.28
N TRP A 83 2.72 -5.21 8.03
CA TRP A 83 2.15 -6.28 8.85
C TRP A 83 2.50 -6.16 10.33
N GLY A 84 3.71 -5.71 10.66
CA GLY A 84 4.13 -5.41 12.02
C GLY A 84 3.29 -4.30 12.66
N THR A 85 3.00 -3.23 11.91
CA THR A 85 2.12 -2.14 12.41
C THR A 85 0.68 -2.62 12.65
N ILE A 86 0.14 -3.46 11.75
CA ILE A 86 -1.20 -4.04 11.88
C ILE A 86 -1.24 -4.98 13.09
N TYR A 87 -0.25 -5.88 13.20
CA TYR A 87 -0.13 -6.80 14.33
C TYR A 87 -0.05 -6.05 15.65
N TYR A 88 0.78 -4.99 15.73
CA TYR A 88 0.88 -4.16 16.92
C TYR A 88 -0.48 -3.52 17.26
N ALA A 89 -1.17 -2.92 16.30
CA ALA A 89 -2.47 -2.29 16.53
C ALA A 89 -3.53 -3.30 17.02
N GLN A 90 -3.57 -4.49 16.43
CA GLN A 90 -4.49 -5.56 16.80
C GLN A 90 -4.16 -6.14 18.20
N LYS A 91 -2.88 -6.40 18.49
CA LYS A 91 -2.42 -6.92 19.78
C LYS A 91 -2.78 -5.97 20.92
N ASN A 92 -2.63 -4.66 20.70
CA ASN A 92 -2.98 -3.62 21.67
C ASN A 92 -4.47 -3.26 21.66
N LYS A 93 -5.31 -3.92 20.84
CA LYS A 93 -6.76 -3.71 20.74
C LYS A 93 -7.13 -2.22 20.60
N LEU A 94 -6.38 -1.50 19.77
CA LEU A 94 -6.61 -0.06 19.58
C LEU A 94 -8.04 0.17 19.06
N LYS A 95 -8.74 1.11 19.69
CA LYS A 95 -10.11 1.50 19.32
C LYS A 95 -10.09 2.62 18.29
N TYR A 96 -11.18 2.77 17.55
CA TYR A 96 -11.38 3.91 16.66
C TYR A 96 -11.31 5.23 17.43
N THR A 97 -10.63 6.21 16.84
CA THR A 97 -10.45 7.56 17.39
C THR A 97 -10.72 8.59 16.32
N GLY A 98 -11.12 9.81 16.72
CA GLY A 98 -11.35 10.92 15.77
C GLY A 98 -10.09 11.46 15.09
N GLY A 99 -8.90 11.06 15.54
CA GLY A 99 -7.61 11.37 14.91
C GLY A 99 -6.73 10.13 14.79
N LEU A 100 -5.48 10.31 14.36
CA LEU A 100 -4.56 9.20 14.14
C LEU A 100 -3.93 8.70 15.44
N HIS A 101 -3.85 7.38 15.58
CA HIS A 101 -2.93 6.77 16.54
C HIS A 101 -1.48 7.00 16.10
N LYS A 102 -0.54 7.01 17.06
CA LYS A 102 0.90 7.08 16.74
C LYS A 102 1.31 5.99 15.76
N ILE A 103 0.75 4.78 15.89
CA ILE A 103 1.02 3.68 14.95
C ILE A 103 0.55 3.96 13.52
N ASN A 104 -0.55 4.72 13.35
CA ASN A 104 -1.02 5.11 12.02
C ASN A 104 -0.04 6.10 11.38
N VAL A 105 0.50 7.03 12.16
CA VAL A 105 1.53 7.97 11.70
C VAL A 105 2.81 7.22 11.31
N ILE A 106 3.21 6.23 12.11
CA ILE A 106 4.36 5.35 11.79
C ILE A 106 4.10 4.58 10.50
N ALA A 107 2.91 4.02 10.30
CA ALA A 107 2.57 3.32 9.07
C ALA A 107 2.63 4.26 7.85
N LEU A 108 2.05 5.46 7.93
CA LEU A 108 2.08 6.45 6.87
C LEU A 108 3.50 6.93 6.55
N ALA A 109 4.29 7.28 7.56
CA ALA A 109 5.66 7.72 7.40
C ALA A 109 6.55 6.60 6.85
N GLY A 110 6.36 5.37 7.31
CA GLY A 110 7.07 4.20 6.79
C GLY A 110 6.72 3.92 5.34
N SER A 111 5.45 3.98 4.95
CA SER A 111 5.06 3.87 3.53
C SER A 111 5.66 4.99 2.69
N ALA A 112 5.69 6.24 3.16
CA ALA A 112 6.35 7.34 2.46
C ALA A 112 7.86 7.10 2.31
N PHE A 113 8.52 6.55 3.33
CA PHE A 113 9.91 6.12 3.25
C PHE A 113 10.10 5.03 2.18
N PHE A 114 9.27 3.99 2.17
CA PHE A 114 9.36 2.93 1.16
C PHE A 114 9.06 3.42 -0.25
N ILE A 115 8.23 4.45 -0.40
CA ILE A 115 8.00 5.12 -1.69
C ILE A 115 9.29 5.76 -2.22
N VAL A 116 10.00 6.52 -1.38
CA VAL A 116 11.29 7.10 -1.76
C VAL A 116 12.35 6.02 -1.99
N LEU A 117 12.40 4.99 -1.12
CA LEU A 117 13.32 3.89 -1.25
C LEU A 117 13.12 3.12 -2.56
N HIS A 118 11.86 2.90 -2.96
CA HIS A 118 11.56 2.22 -4.22
C HIS A 118 12.01 3.06 -5.42
N LEU A 119 11.81 4.37 -5.41
CA LEU A 119 12.33 5.25 -6.46
C LEU A 119 13.86 5.19 -6.55
N LEU A 120 14.55 5.20 -5.41
CA LEU A 120 16.01 5.03 -5.38
C LEU A 120 16.43 3.65 -5.88
N GLN A 121 15.66 2.60 -5.54
CA GLN A 121 15.91 1.26 -6.04
C GLN A 121 15.75 1.21 -7.57
N THR A 122 14.71 1.82 -8.14
CA THR A 122 14.54 1.93 -9.58
C THR A 122 15.63 2.78 -10.23
N ALA A 123 16.08 3.86 -9.60
CA ALA A 123 17.16 4.68 -10.13
C ALA A 123 18.49 3.92 -10.23
N VAL A 124 18.77 2.99 -9.30
CA VAL A 124 20.05 2.27 -9.23
C VAL A 124 20.01 0.90 -9.91
N TRP A 125 18.93 0.14 -9.72
CA TRP A 125 18.80 -1.24 -10.19
C TRP A 125 17.65 -1.45 -11.18
N TYR A 126 16.79 -0.44 -11.38
CA TYR A 126 15.63 -0.43 -12.26
C TYR A 126 14.52 -1.40 -11.87
N ASP A 127 14.83 -2.68 -11.81
CA ASP A 127 13.89 -3.81 -11.90
C ASP A 127 12.88 -3.97 -10.75
N GLY A 128 11.83 -4.74 -11.01
CA GLY A 128 10.76 -5.07 -10.05
C GLY A 128 10.59 -6.58 -9.84
N LEU A 129 9.57 -6.98 -9.07
CA LEU A 129 9.29 -8.42 -8.87
C LEU A 129 8.86 -9.12 -10.17
N ALA A 130 8.42 -8.37 -11.18
CA ALA A 130 7.93 -8.90 -12.44
C ALA A 130 8.91 -9.84 -13.16
N GLN A 131 10.22 -9.77 -12.89
CA GLN A 131 11.18 -10.74 -13.44
C GLN A 131 10.95 -12.17 -12.96
N ASP A 132 10.48 -12.31 -11.72
CA ASP A 132 10.40 -13.60 -11.04
C ASP A 132 8.98 -14.15 -10.98
N VAL A 133 7.99 -13.30 -11.23
CA VAL A 133 6.58 -13.63 -11.04
C VAL A 133 5.72 -13.19 -12.21
N SER A 134 4.79 -14.06 -12.59
CA SER A 134 3.87 -13.83 -13.71
C SER A 134 2.99 -12.59 -13.50
N ILE A 135 2.67 -11.86 -14.58
CA ILE A 135 1.72 -10.73 -14.56
C ILE A 135 0.36 -11.07 -13.96
N PHE A 136 -0.08 -12.33 -14.08
CA PHE A 136 -1.34 -12.80 -13.50
C PHE A 136 -1.35 -12.75 -11.96
N THR A 137 -0.19 -12.82 -11.31
CA THR A 137 -0.10 -12.71 -9.86
C THR A 137 -0.37 -11.28 -9.40
N SER A 138 0.17 -10.27 -10.11
CA SER A 138 -0.12 -8.85 -9.86
C SER A 138 -1.61 -8.58 -10.08
N GLN A 139 -2.16 -8.99 -11.22
CA GLN A 139 -3.59 -8.86 -11.52
C GLN A 139 -4.47 -9.58 -10.51
N GLY A 140 -4.12 -10.82 -10.15
CA GLY A 140 -4.83 -11.64 -9.19
C GLY A 140 -4.91 -11.00 -7.80
N SER A 141 -3.85 -10.33 -7.35
CA SER A 141 -3.84 -9.63 -6.07
C SER A 141 -4.90 -8.52 -6.00
N VAL A 142 -5.05 -7.75 -7.08
CA VAL A 142 -6.08 -6.70 -7.20
C VAL A 142 -7.47 -7.30 -7.26
N ILE A 143 -7.66 -8.37 -8.04
CA ILE A 143 -8.94 -9.09 -8.12
C ILE A 143 -9.37 -9.60 -6.73
N ILE A 144 -8.46 -10.23 -5.99
CA ILE A 144 -8.72 -10.72 -4.63
C ILE A 144 -9.15 -9.57 -3.72
N LEU A 145 -8.41 -8.45 -3.73
CA LEU A 145 -8.75 -7.27 -2.94
C LEU A 145 -10.15 -6.76 -3.28
N LEU A 146 -10.46 -6.58 -4.57
CA LEU A 146 -11.76 -6.07 -5.03
C LEU A 146 -12.91 -7.02 -4.67
N VAL A 147 -12.75 -8.33 -4.88
CA VAL A 147 -13.75 -9.33 -4.50
C VAL A 147 -13.99 -9.31 -2.98
N MET A 148 -12.93 -9.19 -2.18
CA MET A 148 -13.06 -9.05 -0.74
C MET A 148 -13.82 -7.79 -0.33
N VAL A 149 -13.53 -6.65 -0.97
CA VAL A 149 -14.29 -5.40 -0.76
C VAL A 149 -15.77 -5.62 -1.07
N LEU A 150 -16.09 -6.27 -2.20
CA LEU A 150 -17.48 -6.57 -2.57
C LEU A 150 -18.19 -7.43 -1.52
N ILE A 151 -17.54 -8.50 -1.05
CA ILE A 151 -18.10 -9.38 -0.01
C ILE A 151 -18.32 -8.61 1.31
N MET A 152 -17.36 -7.78 1.74
CA MET A 152 -17.50 -7.00 2.97
C MET A 152 -18.59 -5.92 2.87
N GLU A 153 -18.69 -5.23 1.72
CA GLU A 153 -19.66 -4.17 1.48
C GLU A 153 -21.07 -4.67 1.14
N ASN A 154 -21.24 -5.95 0.76
CA ASN A 154 -22.55 -6.57 0.54
C ASN A 154 -23.51 -6.35 1.73
N GLN A 155 -23.01 -6.43 2.96
CA GLN A 155 -23.84 -6.21 4.16
C GLN A 155 -24.29 -4.76 4.33
N ARG A 156 -23.50 -3.80 3.84
CA ARG A 156 -23.79 -2.38 3.97
C ARG A 156 -24.72 -1.88 2.86
N ARG A 157 -24.48 -2.30 1.61
CA ARG A 157 -25.16 -1.72 0.42
C ARG A 157 -25.59 -2.72 -0.66
N GLY A 158 -25.33 -4.02 -0.51
CA GLY A 158 -25.60 -5.01 -1.57
C GLY A 158 -24.60 -4.92 -2.75
N LEU A 159 -24.66 -5.86 -3.69
CA LEU A 159 -23.67 -5.99 -4.78
C LEU A 159 -24.03 -5.25 -6.07
N PHE A 160 -25.28 -4.85 -6.28
CA PHE A 160 -25.75 -4.32 -7.56
C PHE A 160 -26.03 -2.82 -7.48
N PHE A 161 -24.99 -1.99 -7.65
CA PHE A 161 -25.09 -0.52 -7.64
C PHE A 161 -25.68 0.07 -6.35
N GLY A 162 -25.39 -0.55 -5.19
CA GLY A 162 -25.97 -0.14 -3.92
C GLY A 162 -27.48 -0.44 -3.80
N LYS A 163 -28.04 -1.12 -4.79
CA LYS A 163 -29.42 -1.58 -4.87
C LYS A 163 -29.43 -3.12 -4.87
N GLY A 164 -30.52 -3.71 -4.38
CA GLY A 164 -30.69 -5.16 -4.37
C GLY A 164 -30.52 -5.82 -2.99
N LYS A 165 -30.93 -7.10 -2.94
CA LYS A 165 -30.94 -7.89 -1.71
C LYS A 165 -29.52 -8.21 -1.26
N ARG A 166 -29.27 -8.02 0.04
CA ARG A 166 -28.04 -8.48 0.69
C ARG A 166 -27.99 -9.99 0.63
N ILE A 167 -26.87 -10.52 0.17
CA ILE A 167 -26.70 -11.94 -0.01
C ILE A 167 -26.31 -12.58 1.33
N GLY A 168 -27.24 -13.29 1.96
CA GLY A 168 -27.08 -13.78 3.35
C GLY A 168 -25.97 -14.81 3.55
N TRP A 169 -25.70 -15.67 2.57
CA TRP A 169 -24.65 -16.70 2.68
C TRP A 169 -23.22 -16.11 2.68
N LEU A 170 -23.06 -14.85 2.26
CA LEU A 170 -21.77 -14.14 2.32
C LEU A 170 -21.49 -13.53 3.71
N ASN A 171 -22.42 -13.63 4.67
CA ASN A 171 -22.30 -12.94 5.95
C ASN A 171 -21.10 -13.39 6.79
N GLU A 172 -20.90 -14.71 6.89
CA GLU A 172 -19.78 -15.28 7.64
C GLU A 172 -18.44 -14.98 6.96
N SER A 173 -18.38 -15.12 5.63
CA SER A 173 -17.23 -14.70 4.83
C SER A 173 -16.89 -13.23 5.11
N GLY A 174 -17.88 -12.32 5.02
CA GLY A 174 -17.70 -10.90 5.30
C GLY A 174 -17.19 -10.61 6.72
N ARG A 175 -17.62 -11.38 7.73
CA ARG A 175 -17.12 -11.25 9.11
C ARG A 175 -15.64 -11.63 9.22
N VAL A 176 -15.24 -12.74 8.60
CA VAL A 176 -13.83 -13.17 8.57
C VAL A 176 -12.97 -12.16 7.81
N LEU A 177 -13.43 -11.74 6.64
CA LEU A 177 -12.70 -10.77 5.82
C LEU A 177 -12.50 -9.45 6.57
N ARG A 178 -13.51 -8.90 7.26
CA ARG A 178 -13.32 -7.68 8.07
C ARG A 178 -12.28 -7.83 9.18
N LYS A 179 -12.06 -9.04 9.70
CA LYS A 179 -11.03 -9.29 10.71
C LYS A 179 -9.61 -9.30 10.13
N TYR A 180 -9.45 -9.82 8.91
CA TYR A 180 -8.12 -10.04 8.31
C TYR A 180 -7.79 -9.15 7.10
N HIS A 181 -8.75 -8.34 6.64
CA HIS A 181 -8.59 -7.53 5.41
C HIS A 181 -7.35 -6.65 5.46
N GLY A 182 -6.97 -6.10 6.62
CA GLY A 182 -5.78 -5.28 6.75
C GLY A 182 -4.51 -5.97 6.23
N TYR A 183 -4.31 -7.26 6.55
CA TYR A 183 -3.14 -8.00 6.08
C TYR A 183 -3.19 -8.28 4.58
N ILE A 184 -4.35 -8.65 4.05
CA ILE A 184 -4.52 -8.99 2.64
C ILE A 184 -4.48 -7.73 1.76
N PHE A 185 -5.05 -6.62 2.22
CA PHE A 185 -5.01 -5.34 1.52
C PHE A 185 -3.61 -4.76 1.51
N ALA A 186 -2.90 -4.82 2.65
CA ALA A 186 -1.48 -4.46 2.70
C ALA A 186 -0.66 -5.34 1.75
N TRP A 187 -0.91 -6.65 1.73
CA TRP A 187 -0.25 -7.55 0.79
C TRP A 187 -0.49 -7.17 -0.66
N ALA A 188 -1.75 -7.09 -1.09
CA ALA A 188 -2.08 -6.81 -2.48
C ALA A 188 -1.51 -5.45 -2.94
N THR A 189 -1.62 -4.41 -2.10
CA THR A 189 -1.12 -3.07 -2.45
C THR A 189 0.41 -2.98 -2.47
N ILE A 190 1.11 -3.57 -1.49
CA ILE A 190 2.57 -3.55 -1.44
C ILE A 190 3.16 -4.46 -2.51
N TYR A 191 2.51 -5.59 -2.78
CA TYR A 191 2.92 -6.52 -3.82
C TYR A 191 2.86 -5.88 -5.20
N THR A 192 1.73 -5.29 -5.59
CA THR A 192 1.66 -4.58 -6.88
C THR A 192 2.57 -3.37 -6.91
N PHE A 193 2.76 -2.68 -5.79
CA PHE A 193 3.67 -1.55 -5.69
C PHE A 193 5.12 -1.93 -6.02
N TRP A 194 5.64 -3.06 -5.52
CA TRP A 194 7.00 -3.54 -5.82
C TRP A 194 7.08 -4.45 -7.07
N TYR A 195 5.92 -4.84 -7.62
CA TYR A 195 5.88 -5.64 -8.84
C TYR A 195 6.47 -4.89 -10.03
N HIS A 196 6.15 -3.59 -10.11
CA HIS A 196 6.55 -2.70 -11.20
C HIS A 196 7.76 -1.84 -10.78
N PRO A 197 8.70 -1.54 -11.68
CA PRO A 197 9.66 -0.46 -11.49
C PRO A 197 8.94 0.90 -11.42
N MET A 198 9.53 1.90 -10.76
CA MET A 198 9.00 3.27 -10.73
C MET A 198 9.43 4.09 -11.96
N GLU A 199 8.63 4.04 -13.02
CA GLU A 199 8.82 4.86 -14.22
C GLU A 199 7.62 5.78 -14.53
N ALA A 200 7.85 6.78 -15.39
CA ALA A 200 6.87 7.78 -15.81
C ALA A 200 6.77 7.87 -17.33
#